data_AF-A0A8J4EL94-F1
#
_entry.id   AF-A0A8J4EL94-F1
#
_cell.length_a   1.000
_cell.length_b   1.000
_cell.length_c   1.000
_cell.angle_alpha   90.00
_cell.angle_beta   90.00
_cell.angle_gamma   90.00
#
_symmetry.space_group_name_H-M   'P 1'
#
loop_
_entity.id
_entity.type
_entity.pdbx_description
1 polymer ?
#
loop_
_entity_poly.entity_id
_entity_poly.type
_entity_poly.pdbx_seq_one_letter_code
_entity_poly.pdbx_strand_id
1 'polypeptide(L)'
;MRYQQTLATDARSAAPGAAVRTVACEALFASELPLAGRLAADEITAAIRDALRLFGRRGCLERVAQEYGDHPDLAIARMRRAVAAVAACAPPEPG
;
A
#
# COMPACT_ATOMS: atom_id res chain seq x y z
N MET A 1 -42.50 3.03 -0.68
CA MET A 1 -41.21 3.24 -1.39
C MET A 1 -40.13 3.55 -0.36
N ARG A 2 -39.14 2.67 -0.17
CA ARG A 2 -37.95 2.93 0.66
C ARG A 2 -36.85 3.41 -0.27
N TYR A 3 -36.51 4.70 -0.17
CA TYR A 3 -35.38 5.29 -0.88
C TYR A 3 -34.09 4.84 -0.20
N GLN A 4 -33.15 4.35 -0.99
CA GLN A 4 -31.88 3.85 -0.50
C GLN A 4 -31.08 4.95 0.20
N GLN A 5 -30.44 4.61 1.31
CA GLN A 5 -29.16 5.23 1.63
C GLN A 5 -28.17 4.15 2.08
N THR A 6 -27.56 3.59 1.06
CA THR A 6 -26.41 2.69 1.04
C THR A 6 -25.13 3.50 1.28
N LEU A 7 -24.10 2.85 1.86
CA LEU A 7 -22.68 3.24 1.86
C LEU A 7 -22.22 4.28 2.90
N ALA A 8 -22.47 4.03 4.18
CA ALA A 8 -21.61 4.54 5.25
C ALA A 8 -21.06 3.36 6.05
N THR A 9 -19.77 3.11 5.88
CA THR A 9 -18.94 2.30 6.79
C THR A 9 -19.10 0.78 6.70
N ASP A 10 -18.66 0.20 5.59
CA ASP A 10 -18.20 -1.20 5.57
C ASP A 10 -16.67 -1.33 5.48
N ALA A 11 -15.95 -0.33 6.00
CA ALA A 11 -14.50 -0.40 6.16
C ALA A 11 -14.06 -1.51 7.15
N ARG A 12 -15.01 -2.12 7.88
CA ARG A 12 -14.78 -3.17 8.87
C ARG A 12 -14.97 -4.60 8.32
N SER A 13 -15.55 -4.77 7.13
CA SER A 13 -15.64 -6.07 6.44
C SER A 13 -14.53 -6.29 5.40
N ALA A 14 -13.59 -5.35 5.27
CA ALA A 14 -12.37 -5.64 4.53
C ALA A 14 -11.69 -6.84 5.19
N ALA A 15 -11.55 -7.95 4.45
CA ALA A 15 -10.83 -9.11 4.94
C ALA A 15 -9.49 -8.65 5.53
N PRO A 16 -9.06 -9.16 6.70
CA PRO A 16 -7.83 -8.70 7.36
C PRO A 16 -6.61 -8.67 6.41
N GLY A 17 -6.57 -9.54 5.39
CA GLY A 17 -5.55 -9.50 4.33
C GLY A 17 -5.57 -8.26 3.43
N ALA A 18 -6.73 -7.66 3.16
CA ALA A 18 -6.83 -6.41 2.40
C ALA A 18 -6.26 -5.23 3.18
N ALA A 19 -6.55 -5.13 4.49
CA ALA A 19 -5.98 -4.10 5.35
C ALA A 19 -4.46 -4.24 5.50
N VAL A 20 -3.97 -5.48 5.64
CA VAL A 20 -2.51 -5.77 5.65
C VAL A 20 -1.86 -5.37 4.33
N ARG A 21 -2.51 -5.65 3.20
CA ARG A 21 -2.02 -5.27 1.86
C ARG A 21 -1.95 -3.76 1.68
N THR A 22 -2.96 -3.01 2.15
CA THR A 22 -2.93 -1.54 2.12
C THR A 22 -1.74 -0.99 2.89
N VAL A 23 -1.52 -1.47 4.12
CA VAL A 23 -0.38 -1.03 4.95
C VAL A 23 0.96 -1.40 4.31
N ALA A 24 1.06 -2.57 3.70
CA ALA A 24 2.26 -2.98 2.97
C ALA A 24 2.54 -2.07 1.77
N CYS A 25 1.52 -1.69 1.00
CA CYS A 25 1.67 -0.76 -0.13
C CYS A 25 2.11 0.64 0.36
N GLU A 26 1.50 1.17 1.42
CA GLU A 26 1.86 2.47 2.00
C GLU A 26 3.31 2.48 2.53
N ALA A 27 3.72 1.41 3.20
CA ALA A 27 5.08 1.27 3.70
C ALA A 27 6.10 1.15 2.56
N LEU A 28 5.82 0.33 1.55
CA LEU A 28 6.70 0.20 0.39
C LEU A 28 6.78 1.52 -0.40
N PHE A 29 5.67 2.24 -0.52
CA PHE A 29 5.64 3.58 -1.11
C PHE A 29 6.55 4.56 -0.35
N ALA A 30 6.49 4.55 0.98
CA ALA A 30 7.29 5.43 1.84
C ALA A 30 8.78 5.05 1.88
N SER A 31 9.14 3.84 1.45
CA SER A 31 10.53 3.40 1.36
C SER A 31 11.29 4.10 0.21
N GLU A 32 12.59 4.32 0.40
CA GLU A 32 13.47 4.88 -0.64
C GLU A 32 13.98 3.82 -1.63
N LEU A 33 13.35 2.64 -1.66
CA LEU A 33 13.83 1.54 -2.49
C LEU A 33 13.83 1.96 -3.96
N PRO A 34 14.99 1.95 -4.65
CA PRO A 34 15.06 2.34 -6.04
C PRO A 34 14.18 1.43 -6.88
N LEU A 35 13.13 1.98 -7.52
CA LEU A 35 12.18 1.22 -8.33
C LEU A 35 12.74 0.81 -9.71
N ALA A 36 14.07 0.71 -9.83
CA ALA A 36 14.74 0.28 -11.05
C ALA A 36 14.98 -1.24 -11.01
N GLY A 37 14.13 -2.00 -11.71
CA GLY A 37 14.29 -3.44 -11.89
C GLY A 37 13.26 -4.31 -11.17
N ARG A 38 13.44 -5.63 -11.26
CA ARG A 38 12.60 -6.63 -10.59
C ARG A 38 13.12 -6.84 -9.17
N LEU A 39 12.31 -6.46 -8.19
CA LEU A 39 12.62 -6.69 -6.77
C LEU A 39 12.29 -8.13 -6.37
N ALA A 40 13.14 -8.75 -5.58
CA ALA A 40 12.85 -10.03 -4.95
C ALA A 40 11.84 -9.85 -3.80
N ALA A 41 11.10 -10.91 -3.48
CA ALA A 41 10.09 -10.86 -2.41
C ALA A 41 10.70 -10.52 -1.03
N ASP A 42 11.92 -10.97 -0.77
CA ASP A 42 12.65 -10.68 0.46
C ASP A 42 13.04 -9.19 0.56
N GLU A 43 13.44 -8.57 -0.55
CA GLU A 43 13.78 -7.14 -0.61
C GLU A 43 12.53 -6.28 -0.36
N ILE A 44 11.40 -6.65 -0.96
CA ILE A 44 10.11 -6.00 -0.74
C ILE A 44 9.71 -6.12 0.74
N THR A 45 9.82 -7.31 1.32
CA THR A 45 9.46 -7.56 2.72
C THR A 45 10.37 -6.78 3.68
N ALA A 46 11.67 -6.71 3.39
CA ALA A 46 12.63 -5.91 4.16
C ALA A 46 12.28 -4.42 4.08
N ALA A 47 12.04 -3.89 2.88
CA ALA A 47 11.67 -2.49 2.67
C ALA A 47 10.40 -2.08 3.43
N ILE A 48 9.36 -2.93 3.39
CA ILE A 48 8.12 -2.72 4.15
C ILE A 48 8.41 -2.68 5.64
N ARG A 49 9.18 -3.65 6.15
CA ARG A 49 9.53 -3.73 7.57
C ARG A 49 10.31 -2.49 8.02
N ASP A 50 11.28 -2.06 7.23
CA ASP A 50 12.14 -0.95 7.57
C ASP A 50 11.38 0.38 7.55
N ALA A 51 10.53 0.59 6.54
CA ALA A 51 9.64 1.76 6.49
C ALA A 51 8.66 1.80 7.69
N LEU A 52 8.07 0.67 8.06
CA LEU A 52 7.20 0.58 9.24
C LEU A 52 7.96 0.82 10.55
N ARG A 53 9.21 0.37 10.65
CA ARG A 53 10.06 0.64 11.83
C ARG A 53 10.45 2.12 11.93
N LEU A 54 10.72 2.75 10.79
CA LEU A 54 11.19 4.13 10.74
C LEU A 54 10.06 5.14 10.93
N PHE A 55 8.91 4.93 10.28
CA PHE A 55 7.82 5.90 10.21
C PHE A 55 6.56 5.46 10.97
N GLY A 56 6.43 4.18 11.27
CA GLY A 56 5.15 3.60 11.70
C GLY A 56 4.08 3.67 10.60
N ARG A 57 2.90 3.09 10.87
CA ARG A 57 1.80 3.08 9.89
C ARG A 57 1.31 4.48 9.53
N ARG A 58 1.15 5.35 10.53
CA ARG A 58 0.68 6.73 10.30
C ARG A 58 1.70 7.56 9.51
N GLY A 59 2.99 7.48 9.86
CA GLY A 59 4.02 8.20 9.12
C GLY A 59 4.16 7.73 7.66
N CYS A 60 3.95 6.43 7.38
CA CYS A 60 3.88 5.94 6.00
C CYS A 60 2.73 6.60 5.23
N LEU A 61 1.53 6.63 5.83
CA LEU A 61 0.36 7.27 5.22
C LEU A 61 0.53 8.79 5.04
N GLU A 62 1.11 9.48 6.01
CA GLU A 62 1.41 10.91 5.92
C GLU A 62 2.35 11.22 4.76
N ARG A 63 3.38 10.38 4.56
CA ARG A 63 4.33 10.55 3.46
C ARG A 63 3.68 10.27 2.09
N VAL A 64 2.77 9.28 2.03
CA VAL A 64 1.90 9.09 0.85
C VAL A 64 1.11 10.37 0.57
N ALA A 65 0.39 10.88 1.56
CA ALA A 65 -0.43 12.09 1.40
C ALA A 65 0.40 13.30 0.98
N GLN A 66 1.59 13.47 1.56
CA GLN A 66 2.52 14.54 1.22
C GLN A 66 2.96 14.46 -0.25
N GLU A 67 3.41 13.30 -0.71
CA GLU A 67 3.89 13.15 -2.09
C GLU A 67 2.75 13.30 -3.11
N TYR A 68 1.53 12.87 -2.77
CA TYR A 68 0.34 13.15 -3.59
C TYR A 68 -0.01 14.64 -3.66
N GLY A 69 0.30 15.41 -2.62
CA GLY A 69 0.13 16.87 -2.61
C GLY A 69 1.20 17.59 -3.43
N ASP A 70 2.46 17.19 -3.28
CA ASP A 70 3.61 17.85 -3.92
C ASP A 70 3.78 17.45 -5.38
N HIS A 71 3.67 16.14 -5.67
CA HIS A 71 4.00 15.53 -6.96
C HIS A 71 3.03 14.38 -7.32
N PRO A 72 1.76 14.69 -7.65
CA PRO A 72 0.72 13.68 -7.84
C PRO A 72 1.05 12.65 -8.92
N ASP A 73 1.67 13.05 -10.04
CA ASP A 73 2.02 12.12 -11.12
C ASP A 73 3.10 11.10 -10.69
N LEU A 74 4.10 11.56 -9.92
CA LEU A 74 5.14 10.69 -9.36
C LEU A 74 4.54 9.75 -8.31
N ALA A 75 3.67 10.26 -7.44
CA ALA A 75 2.97 9.48 -6.43
C ALA A 75 2.11 8.37 -7.08
N ILE A 76 1.36 8.67 -8.14
CA ILE A 76 0.56 7.67 -8.85
C ILE A 76 1.46 6.57 -9.42
N ALA A 77 2.57 6.92 -10.06
CA ALA A 77 3.50 5.95 -10.62
C ALA A 77 4.13 5.04 -9.55
N ARG A 78 4.54 5.62 -8.41
CA ARG A 78 5.08 4.89 -7.26
C ARG A 78 4.04 3.95 -6.64
N MET A 79 2.82 4.44 -6.40
CA MET A 79 1.76 3.64 -5.79
C MET A 79 1.35 2.46 -6.68
N ARG A 80 1.23 2.66 -8.00
CA ARG A 80 0.95 1.57 -8.94
C ARG A 80 2.01 0.47 -8.86
N ARG A 81 3.29 0.84 -8.76
CA ARG A 81 4.37 -0.14 -8.60
C ARG A 81 4.34 -0.80 -7.22
N ALA A 82 4.07 -0.08 -6.15
CA ALA A 82 3.96 -0.66 -4.82
C ALA A 82 2.85 -1.73 -4.76
N VAL A 83 1.69 -1.43 -5.35
CA VAL A 83 0.57 -2.39 -5.47
C VAL A 83 0.99 -3.62 -6.27
N ALA A 84 1.65 -3.45 -7.42
CA ALA A 84 2.11 -4.56 -8.24
C ALA A 84 3.15 -5.44 -7.52
N ALA A 85 4.09 -4.82 -6.82
CA ALA A 85 5.14 -5.51 -6.07
C ALA A 85 4.56 -6.32 -4.90
N VAL A 86 3.66 -5.72 -4.10
CA VAL A 86 3.02 -6.43 -2.98
C VAL A 86 2.12 -7.57 -3.48
N ALA A 87 1.40 -7.37 -4.60
CA ALA A 87 0.60 -8.43 -5.20
C ALA A 87 1.45 -9.61 -5.70
N ALA A 88 2.64 -9.33 -6.25
CA ALA A 88 3.56 -10.38 -6.71
C ALA A 88 4.19 -11.19 -5.56
N CYS A 89 4.22 -10.65 -4.34
CA CYS A 89 4.70 -11.36 -3.15
C CYS A 89 3.62 -12.22 -2.47
N ALA A 90 2.34 -11.97 -2.75
CA ALA A 90 1.26 -12.79 -2.21
C ALA A 90 1.23 -14.15 -2.93
N PRO A 91 1.01 -15.26 -2.20
CA PRO A 91 0.70 -16.52 -2.87
C PRO A 91 -0.59 -16.34 -3.70
N PRO A 92 -0.72 -16.99 -4.88
CA PRO A 92 -1.96 -16.94 -5.62
C PRO A 92 -3.09 -17.49 -4.72
N GLU A 93 -4.18 -16.73 -4.59
CA GLU A 93 -5.39 -17.20 -3.90
C GLU A 93 -5.79 -18.55 -4.54
N PRO A 94 -6.05 -19.61 -3.75
CA PRO A 94 -6.61 -20.83 -4.31
C PRO A 94 -8.02 -20.49 -4.85
N GLY A 95 -8.20 -20.74 -6.16
CA GLY A 95 -9.48 -20.55 -6.86
C GLY A 95 -10.57 -21.51 -6.42
#